data_AF-A0A3D0RS41-F1
#
_entry.id   AF-A0A3D0RS41-F1
#
_cell.length_a   1.000
_cell.length_b   1.000
_cell.length_c   1.000
_cell.angle_alpha   90.00
_cell.angle_beta   90.00
_cell.angle_gamma   90.00
#
_symmetry.space_group_name_H-M   'P 1'
#
loop_
_entity.id
_entity.type
_entity.pdbx_description
1 polymer ?
#
loop_
_entity_poly.entity_id
_entity_poly.type
_entity_poly.pdbx_seq_one_letter_code
_entity_poly.pdbx_strand_id
1 'polypeptide(L)'
;NSNINVQAINGCCYGKTNLDKGDYLKICGQEFWTFISGDEKLFVDIIEPFGYQAKIRNEELAAEYDRALNLFTQQFMNDFCVDGVIDWEKLVRFNSGKPISKSKK
;
A
#
# COMPACT_ATOMS: atom_id res chain seq x y z
N ASN A 1 -22.07 36.20 -9.09
CA ASN A 1 -21.84 34.75 -9.12
C ASN A 1 -21.58 34.30 -10.54
N SER A 2 -20.33 34.01 -10.87
CA SER A 2 -19.98 33.27 -12.08
C SER A 2 -20.66 31.90 -12.01
N ASN A 3 -21.55 31.62 -12.94
CA ASN A 3 -22.41 30.43 -12.99
C ASN A 3 -21.60 29.19 -13.42
N ILE A 4 -20.54 28.86 -12.68
CA ILE A 4 -19.61 27.79 -13.01
C ILE A 4 -20.26 26.47 -12.64
N ASN A 5 -20.46 25.60 -13.63
CA ASN A 5 -20.90 24.23 -13.41
C ASN A 5 -19.68 23.38 -13.02
N VAL A 6 -19.67 22.83 -11.80
CA VAL A 6 -18.61 21.99 -11.27
C VAL A 6 -19.19 20.61 -10.98
N GLN A 7 -18.59 19.57 -11.57
CA GLN A 7 -18.98 18.17 -11.40
C GLN A 7 -17.83 17.37 -10.81
N ALA A 8 -18.08 16.61 -9.74
CA ALA A 8 -17.09 15.69 -9.18
C ALA A 8 -16.98 14.42 -10.02
N ILE A 9 -15.75 13.96 -10.27
CA ILE A 9 -15.44 12.75 -11.04
C ILE A 9 -14.61 11.79 -10.18
N ASN A 10 -15.03 10.53 -10.11
CA ASN A 10 -14.23 9.41 -9.64
C ASN A 10 -13.60 8.71 -10.85
N GLY A 11 -12.32 9.00 -11.08
CA GLY A 11 -11.53 8.40 -12.16
C GLY A 11 -10.95 7.05 -11.77
N CYS A 12 -11.33 6.00 -12.50
CA CYS A 12 -10.81 4.66 -12.32
C CYS A 12 -9.91 4.29 -13.51
N CYS A 13 -8.60 4.17 -13.28
CA CYS A 13 -7.61 3.95 -14.34
C CYS A 13 -7.88 2.75 -15.24
N TYR A 14 -8.43 1.66 -14.70
CA TYR A 14 -8.71 0.43 -15.44
C TYR A 14 -10.08 -0.16 -15.04
N GLY A 15 -10.68 -0.94 -15.94
CA GLY A 15 -12.06 -1.44 -15.83
C GLY A 15 -12.95 -0.93 -16.97
N LYS A 16 -14.22 -1.34 -16.97
CA LYS A 16 -15.20 -1.01 -18.04
C LYS A 16 -16.57 -0.68 -17.43
N THR A 17 -16.65 0.36 -16.61
CA THR A 17 -17.90 0.70 -15.91
C THR A 17 -18.03 2.20 -15.69
N ASN A 18 -19.03 2.82 -16.31
CA ASN A 18 -19.35 4.23 -16.10
C ASN A 18 -20.73 4.33 -15.45
N LEU A 19 -20.78 5.01 -14.31
CA LEU A 19 -22.01 5.14 -13.52
C LEU A 19 -22.11 6.55 -12.97
N ASP A 20 -23.29 7.14 -13.09
CA ASP A 20 -23.67 8.28 -12.27
C ASP A 20 -23.99 7.78 -10.84
N LYS A 21 -23.32 8.38 -9.86
CA LYS A 21 -23.51 8.09 -8.42
C LYS A 21 -24.28 9.19 -7.70
N GLY A 22 -24.86 10.14 -8.44
CA GLY A 22 -25.54 11.32 -7.92
C GLY A 22 -24.54 12.39 -7.51
N ASP A 23 -23.76 12.12 -6.47
CA ASP A 23 -22.78 13.09 -5.95
C ASP A 23 -21.54 13.22 -6.85
N TYR A 24 -21.25 12.21 -7.67
CA TYR A 24 -20.13 12.19 -8.60
C TYR A 24 -20.39 11.25 -9.78
N LEU A 25 -19.69 11.47 -10.88
CA LEU A 25 -19.65 10.52 -12.00
C LEU A 25 -18.46 9.59 -11.83
N LYS A 26 -18.69 8.29 -11.95
CA LYS A 26 -17.62 7.29 -12.06
C LYS A 26 -17.31 7.06 -13.53
N ILE A 27 -16.04 7.23 -13.91
CA ILE A 27 -15.55 6.96 -15.27
C ILE A 27 -14.37 6.00 -15.19
N CYS A 28 -14.37 4.95 -16.03
CA CYS A 28 -13.39 3.86 -15.99
C CYS A 28 -12.62 3.68 -17.32
N GLY A 29 -11.37 3.23 -17.21
CA GLY A 29 -10.61 2.68 -18.34
C GLY A 29 -10.35 3.71 -19.44
N GLN A 30 -10.48 3.29 -20.70
CA GLN A 30 -10.24 4.15 -21.86
C GLN A 30 -10.99 5.48 -21.75
N GLU A 31 -12.27 5.46 -21.34
CA GLU A 31 -13.05 6.69 -21.22
C GLU A 31 -12.49 7.67 -20.18
N PHE A 32 -11.96 7.17 -19.06
CA PHE A 32 -11.35 8.04 -18.06
C PHE A 32 -10.06 8.67 -18.59
N TRP A 33 -9.20 7.88 -19.24
CA TRP A 33 -7.96 8.38 -19.80
C TRP A 33 -8.22 9.36 -20.94
N THR A 34 -9.12 9.05 -21.87
CA THR A 34 -9.54 9.99 -22.93
C THR A 34 -10.11 11.27 -22.34
N PHE A 35 -10.92 11.18 -21.27
CA PHE A 35 -11.53 12.34 -20.62
C PHE A 35 -10.48 13.33 -20.08
N ILE A 36 -9.39 12.84 -19.47
CA ILE A 36 -8.38 13.71 -18.88
C ILE A 36 -7.26 14.14 -19.84
N SER A 37 -7.04 13.40 -20.94
CA SER A 37 -5.92 13.65 -21.85
C SER A 37 -6.31 14.07 -23.28
N GLY A 38 -7.54 13.77 -23.71
CA GLY A 38 -7.95 13.86 -25.11
C GLY A 38 -7.39 12.75 -26.01
N ASP A 39 -6.70 11.75 -25.45
CA ASP A 39 -6.05 10.66 -26.18
C ASP A 39 -6.67 9.30 -25.83
N GLU A 40 -7.26 8.66 -26.85
CA GLU A 40 -7.89 7.34 -26.73
C GLU A 40 -6.92 6.19 -26.49
N LYS A 41 -5.63 6.37 -26.75
CA LYS A 41 -4.60 5.31 -26.62
C LYS A 41 -3.83 5.38 -25.31
N LEU A 42 -3.90 6.50 -24.59
CA LEU A 42 -3.09 6.75 -23.41
C LEU A 42 -3.13 5.62 -22.38
N PHE A 43 -4.28 4.99 -22.16
CA PHE A 43 -4.43 3.89 -21.20
C PHE A 43 -3.56 2.66 -21.49
N VAL A 44 -3.22 2.44 -22.77
CA VAL A 44 -2.30 1.40 -23.24
C VAL A 44 -0.87 1.93 -23.25
N ASP A 45 -0.66 3.17 -23.69
CA ASP A 45 0.70 3.71 -23.84
C ASP A 45 1.43 3.84 -22.49
N ILE A 46 0.69 4.02 -21.38
CA ILE A 46 1.28 4.15 -20.03
C ILE A 46 1.45 2.82 -19.29
N ILE A 47 0.73 1.74 -19.65
CA ILE A 47 0.73 0.51 -18.83
C ILE A 47 2.08 -0.20 -18.87
N GLU A 48 2.75 -0.22 -20.03
CA GLU A 48 4.05 -0.85 -20.18
C GLU A 48 5.16 -0.09 -19.43
N PRO A 49 5.32 1.24 -19.59
CA PRO A 49 6.23 2.03 -18.76
C PRO A 49 5.98 1.88 -17.26
N PHE A 50 4.71 1.88 -16.84
CA PHE A 50 4.35 1.65 -15.43
C PHE A 50 4.73 0.24 -14.97
N GLY A 51 4.55 -0.78 -15.80
CA GLY A 51 4.97 -2.15 -15.50
C GLY A 51 6.48 -2.26 -15.26
N TYR A 52 7.30 -1.65 -16.13
CA TYR A 52 8.77 -1.65 -15.96
C TYR A 52 9.21 -0.93 -14.67
N GLN A 53 8.64 0.24 -14.43
CA GLN A 53 8.92 1.05 -13.23
C GLN A 53 8.44 0.38 -11.94
N ALA A 54 7.33 -0.35 -11.99
CA ALA A 54 6.84 -1.16 -10.88
C ALA A 54 7.77 -2.33 -10.60
N LYS A 55 8.28 -3.00 -11.64
CA LYS A 55 9.25 -4.11 -11.48
C LYS A 55 10.53 -3.65 -10.78
N ILE A 56 11.13 -2.54 -11.23
CA ILE A 56 12.35 -2.00 -10.59
C ILE A 56 12.10 -1.71 -9.11
N ARG A 57 11.01 -1.02 -8.79
CA ARG A 57 10.64 -0.71 -7.40
C ARG A 57 10.37 -1.97 -6.58
N ASN A 58 9.80 -3.01 -7.18
CA ASN A 58 9.58 -4.29 -6.50
C ASN A 58 10.90 -4.99 -6.16
N GLU A 59 11.91 -4.92 -7.04
CA GLU A 59 13.23 -5.50 -6.77
C GLU A 59 13.96 -4.76 -5.64
N GLU A 60 13.92 -3.42 -5.65
CA GLU A 60 14.43 -2.59 -4.55
C GLU A 60 13.69 -2.86 -3.23
N LEU A 61 12.36 -2.92 -3.29
CA LEU A 61 11.51 -3.23 -2.14
C LEU A 61 11.78 -4.63 -1.60
N ALA A 62 12.00 -5.62 -2.47
CA ALA A 62 12.31 -6.99 -2.05
C ALA A 62 13.61 -7.05 -1.23
N ALA A 63 14.66 -6.35 -1.68
CA ALA A 63 15.92 -6.29 -0.95
C ALA A 63 15.76 -5.64 0.44
N GLU A 64 15.04 -4.52 0.54
CA GLU A 64 14.78 -3.88 1.84
C GLU A 64 13.83 -4.70 2.72
N TYR A 65 12.87 -5.40 2.13
CA TYR A 65 12.00 -6.33 2.84
C TYR A 65 12.79 -7.48 3.45
N ASP A 66 13.67 -8.12 2.68
CA ASP A 66 14.53 -9.21 3.16
C ASP A 66 15.48 -8.71 4.26
N ARG A 67 16.01 -7.48 4.12
CA ARG A 67 16.82 -6.84 5.15
C ARG A 67 16.03 -6.65 6.44
N ALA A 68 14.81 -6.13 6.36
CA ALA A 68 13.94 -5.94 7.51
C ALA A 68 13.58 -7.28 8.16
N LEU A 69 13.24 -8.29 7.37
CA LEU A 69 12.94 -9.64 7.84
C LEU A 69 14.11 -10.24 8.62
N ASN A 70 15.34 -10.12 8.10
CA ASN A 70 16.54 -10.62 8.78
C ASN A 70 16.80 -9.90 10.09
N LEU A 71 16.66 -8.57 10.12
CA LEU A 71 16.83 -7.78 11.35
C LEU A 71 15.79 -8.15 12.41
N PHE A 72 14.52 -8.27 12.04
CA PHE A 72 13.46 -8.70 12.97
C PHE A 72 13.65 -10.14 13.43
N THR A 73 14.06 -11.05 12.55
CA THR A 73 14.36 -12.44 12.91
C THR A 73 15.52 -12.49 13.90
N GLN A 74 16.59 -11.73 13.67
CA GLN A 74 17.72 -11.67 14.59
C GLN A 74 17.32 -11.08 15.95
N GLN A 75 16.53 -10.00 15.97
CA GLN A 75 16.02 -9.42 17.20
C GLN A 75 15.14 -10.42 17.96
N PHE A 76 14.22 -11.08 17.27
CA PHE A 76 13.35 -12.09 17.87
C PHE A 76 14.15 -13.26 18.44
N MET A 77 15.14 -13.76 17.70
CA MET A 77 16.04 -14.81 18.16
C MET A 77 16.80 -14.42 19.44
N ASN A 78 17.37 -13.21 19.46
CA ASN A 78 18.12 -12.72 20.60
C ASN A 78 17.24 -12.49 21.84
N ASP A 79 16.02 -12.01 21.62
CA ASP A 79 15.13 -11.60 22.72
C ASP A 79 14.23 -12.74 23.21
N PHE A 80 13.87 -13.70 22.36
CA PHE A 80 12.83 -14.69 22.68
C PHE A 80 13.24 -16.13 22.42
N CYS A 81 14.50 -16.42 22.06
CA CYS A 81 14.99 -17.79 21.93
C CYS A 81 16.16 -18.08 22.89
N VAL A 82 16.23 -19.32 23.36
CA VAL A 82 17.36 -19.89 24.12
C VAL A 82 17.83 -21.13 23.35
N ASP A 83 19.11 -21.16 22.97
CA ASP A 83 19.70 -22.23 22.14
C ASP A 83 18.90 -22.53 20.85
N GLY A 84 18.30 -21.48 20.25
CA GLY A 84 17.48 -21.58 19.04
C GLY A 84 16.04 -22.09 19.27
N VAL A 85 15.66 -22.37 20.52
CA VAL A 85 14.29 -22.75 20.90
C VAL A 85 13.57 -21.54 21.47
N ILE A 86 12.31 -21.31 21.06
CA ILE A 86 11.50 -20.19 21.55
C ILE A 86 11.20 -20.36 23.04
N ASP A 87 11.51 -19.34 23.83
CA ASP A 87 11.02 -19.15 25.20
C ASP A 87 9.61 -18.56 25.14
N TRP A 88 8.63 -19.46 25.06
CA TRP A 88 7.21 -19.11 24.99
C TRP A 88 6.72 -18.33 26.21
N GLU A 89 7.24 -18.63 27.39
CA GLU A 89 6.83 -17.93 28.61
C GLU A 89 7.25 -16.46 28.54
N LYS A 90 8.50 -16.19 28.18
CA LYS A 90 9.02 -14.83 28.00
C LYS A 90 8.24 -14.07 26.93
N LEU A 91 8.01 -14.70 25.77
CA LEU A 91 7.28 -14.08 24.66
C LEU A 91 5.85 -13.71 25.04
N VAL A 92 5.10 -14.63 25.67
CA VAL A 92 3.71 -14.39 26.07
C VAL A 92 3.63 -13.34 27.17
N ARG A 93 4.54 -13.36 28.16
CA ARG A 93 4.62 -12.31 29.19
C ARG A 93 4.97 -10.94 28.61
N PHE A 94 5.85 -10.88 27.61
CA PHE A 94 6.18 -9.63 26.93
C PHE A 94 4.98 -9.05 26.17
N ASN A 95 4.28 -9.88 25.39
CA ASN A 95 3.18 -9.43 24.54
C ASN A 95 1.89 -9.12 25.32
N SER A 96 1.59 -9.90 26.36
CA SER A 96 0.28 -9.89 27.04
C SER A 96 0.37 -9.70 28.55
N GLY A 97 1.58 -9.51 29.11
CA GLY A 97 1.76 -9.26 30.53
C GLY A 97 1.20 -7.91 30.98
N LYS A 98 0.94 -7.78 32.28
CA LYS A 98 0.52 -6.50 32.85
C LYS A 98 1.61 -5.43 32.61
N PRO A 99 1.23 -4.17 32.35
CA PRO A 99 2.21 -3.09 32.21
C PRO A 99 3.09 -2.99 33.47
N ILE A 100 4.41 -2.97 33.28
CA ILE A 100 5.34 -2.78 34.40
C ILE A 100 5.20 -1.33 34.86
N SER A 101 4.71 -1.10 36.08
CA SER A 101 4.72 0.23 36.68
C SER A 101 6.16 0.69 36.84
N LYS A 102 6.58 1.71 36.07
CA LYS A 102 7.89 2.34 36.28
C LYS A 102 7.89 2.98 37.67
N SER A 103 8.64 2.43 38.64
CA SER A 103 8.88 3.15 39.88
C SER A 103 9.69 4.40 39.53
N LYS A 104 9.17 5.58 39.86
CA LYS A 104 9.92 6.83 39.78
C LYS A 104 11.17 6.68 40.65
N LYS A 105 12.35 6.73 40.02
CA LYS A 105 13.60 7.04 40.72
C LYS A 105 13.57 8.52 41.11
#